data_AF-A0A075MPM7-F1
#
_entry.id   AF-A0A075MPM7-F1
#
_cell.length_a   1.000
_cell.length_b   1.000
_cell.length_c   1.000
_cell.angle_alpha   90.00
_cell.angle_beta   90.00
_cell.angle_gamma   90.00
#
_symmetry.space_group_name_H-M   'P 1'
#
loop_
_entity.id
_entity.type
_entity.pdbx_description
1 polymer ?
#
loop_
_entity_poly.entity_id
_entity_poly.type
_entity_poly.pdbx_seq_one_letter_code
_entity_poly.pdbx_strand_id
1 'polypeptide(L)'
;MAMCAHHEKPEGGYHMTAVAACILVMGISLAIVILLWAWFGHIGPKFSDEVMRQQQETLRAQYGFEPLPKITEEDAKIPPSLRNLNSN
;
A
#
# COMPACT_ATOMS: atom_id res chain seq x y z
N MET A 1 -14.83 -66.27 -25.50
CA MET A 1 -15.74 -65.26 -24.93
C MET A 1 -14.92 -64.39 -24.01
N ALA A 2 -14.37 -63.28 -24.53
CA ALA A 2 -13.53 -62.37 -23.77
C ALA A 2 -14.42 -61.34 -23.06
N MET A 3 -14.46 -61.39 -21.73
CA MET A 3 -15.09 -60.36 -20.91
C MET A 3 -14.07 -59.23 -20.72
N CYS A 4 -14.25 -58.14 -21.45
CA CYS A 4 -13.54 -56.89 -21.21
C CYS A 4 -13.98 -56.35 -19.86
N ALA A 5 -13.11 -56.45 -18.85
CA ALA A 5 -13.29 -55.73 -17.59
C ALA A 5 -13.21 -54.23 -17.88
N HIS A 6 -14.37 -53.59 -17.85
CA HIS A 6 -14.54 -52.15 -17.99
C HIS A 6 -13.87 -51.48 -16.79
N HIS A 7 -12.74 -50.80 -17.01
CA HIS A 7 -12.07 -50.00 -15.99
C HIS A 7 -12.84 -48.69 -15.81
N GLU A 8 -13.81 -48.70 -14.91
CA GLU A 8 -14.56 -47.52 -14.50
C GLU A 8 -13.60 -46.60 -13.75
N LYS A 9 -13.17 -45.49 -14.38
CA LYS A 9 -12.39 -44.47 -13.70
C LYS A 9 -13.27 -43.85 -12.61
N PRO A 10 -12.83 -43.80 -11.34
CA PRO A 10 -13.62 -43.19 -10.28
C PRO A 10 -13.81 -41.70 -10.59
N GLU A 11 -15.04 -41.31 -10.90
CA GLU A 11 -15.43 -39.93 -11.25
C GLU A 11 -15.19 -38.93 -10.11
N GLY A 12 -14.84 -39.40 -8.91
CA GLY A 12 -14.52 -38.55 -7.73
C GLY A 12 -13.18 -37.82 -7.77
N GLY A 13 -12.25 -38.17 -8.67
CA GLY A 13 -10.91 -37.56 -8.73
C GLY A 13 -10.86 -36.14 -9.31
N TYR A 14 -11.71 -35.86 -10.31
CA TYR A 14 -11.77 -34.54 -10.97
C TYR A 14 -12.32 -33.46 -10.04
N HIS A 15 -13.23 -33.82 -9.14
CA HIS A 15 -13.82 -32.88 -8.21
C HIS A 15 -12.83 -32.44 -7.12
N MET A 16 -12.06 -33.38 -6.58
CA MET A 16 -11.04 -33.08 -5.55
C MET A 16 -9.88 -32.26 -6.10
N THR A 17 -9.46 -32.53 -7.34
CA THR A 17 -8.42 -31.75 -8.02
C THR A 17 -8.87 -30.33 -8.36
N ALA A 18 -10.14 -30.16 -8.77
CA ALA A 18 -10.73 -28.84 -8.96
C ALA A 18 -10.80 -28.04 -7.64
N VAL A 19 -11.20 -28.68 -6.54
CA VAL A 19 -11.23 -28.06 -5.22
C VAL A 19 -9.83 -27.63 -4.78
N ALA A 20 -8.82 -28.49 -4.98
CA ALA A 20 -7.43 -28.16 -4.67
C ALA A 20 -6.93 -26.95 -5.48
N ALA A 21 -7.28 -26.86 -6.77
CA ALA A 21 -6.94 -25.71 -7.61
C ALA A 21 -7.60 -24.41 -7.11
N CYS A 22 -8.87 -24.47 -6.70
CA CYS A 22 -9.58 -23.31 -6.13
C CYS A 22 -8.92 -22.78 -4.86
N ILE A 23 -8.50 -23.67 -3.95
CA ILE A 23 -7.81 -23.29 -2.70
C ILE A 23 -6.47 -22.63 -3.02
N LEU A 24 -5.74 -23.15 -4.01
CA LEU A 24 -4.46 -22.60 -4.44
C LEU A 24 -4.64 -21.18 -5.01
N VAL A 25 -5.64 -20.97 -5.86
CA VAL A 25 -5.97 -19.64 -6.42
C VAL A 25 -6.37 -18.65 -5.32
N MET A 26 -7.17 -19.09 -4.33
CA MET A 26 -7.52 -18.25 -3.17
C MET A 26 -6.29 -17.86 -2.35
N GLY A 27 -5.35 -18.78 -2.12
CA GLY A 27 -4.11 -18.50 -1.42
C GLY A 27 -3.20 -17.52 -2.18
N ILE A 28 -3.07 -17.72 -3.50
CA ILE A 28 -2.30 -16.81 -4.36
C ILE A 28 -2.91 -15.41 -4.37
N SER A 29 -4.23 -15.27 -4.44
CA SER A 29 -4.86 -13.95 -4.47
C SER A 29 -4.57 -13.15 -3.19
N LEU A 30 -4.63 -13.79 -2.03
CA LEU A 30 -4.28 -13.18 -0.74
C LEU A 30 -2.78 -12.84 -0.68
N ALA A 31 -1.91 -13.74 -1.13
CA ALA A 31 -0.47 -13.50 -1.16
C ALA A 31 -0.10 -12.27 -2.01
N ILE A 32 -0.72 -12.12 -3.18
CA ILE A 32 -0.54 -10.95 -4.05
C ILE A 32 -0.96 -9.67 -3.33
N VAL A 33 -2.13 -9.64 -2.70
CA VAL A 33 -2.61 -8.46 -1.95
C VAL A 33 -1.65 -8.09 -0.82
N ILE A 34 -1.13 -9.06 -0.08
CA ILE A 34 -0.16 -8.83 1.00
C ILE A 34 1.15 -8.26 0.45
N LEU A 35 1.64 -8.77 -0.69
CA LEU A 35 2.86 -8.27 -1.31
C LEU A 35 2.69 -6.84 -1.84
N LEU A 36 1.55 -6.52 -2.47
CA LEU A 36 1.23 -5.16 -2.89
C LEU A 36 1.13 -4.23 -1.68
N TRP A 37 0.50 -4.67 -0.60
CA TRP A 37 0.44 -3.91 0.64
C TRP A 37 1.82 -3.72 1.29
N ALA A 38 2.70 -4.73 1.27
CA ALA A 38 4.06 -4.59 1.77
C ALA A 38 4.89 -3.61 0.92
N TRP A 39 4.72 -3.62 -0.40
CA TRP A 39 5.45 -2.75 -1.33
C TRP A 39 4.98 -1.30 -1.25
N PHE A 40 3.68 -1.06 -1.35
CA PHE A 40 3.12 0.30 -1.39
C PHE A 40 2.67 0.81 -0.03
N GLY A 41 2.22 -0.06 0.87
CA GLY A 41 1.75 0.32 2.20
C GLY A 41 2.87 0.72 3.16
N HIS A 42 4.11 0.28 2.92
CA HIS A 42 5.27 0.80 3.69
C HIS A 42 5.71 2.21 3.24
N ILE A 43 5.26 2.67 2.06
CA ILE A 43 5.35 4.08 1.68
C ILE A 43 4.26 4.81 2.47
N GLY A 44 4.55 5.05 3.75
CA GLY A 44 3.63 5.64 4.71
C GLY A 44 3.27 7.10 4.42
N PRO A 45 2.53 7.76 5.34
CA PRO A 45 2.06 9.15 5.18
C PRO A 45 3.18 10.17 4.94
N LYS A 46 4.44 9.80 5.22
CA LYS A 46 5.62 10.63 4.98
C LYS A 46 5.86 10.95 3.51
N PHE A 47 5.32 10.17 2.56
CA PHE A 47 5.47 10.49 1.14
C PHE A 47 4.73 11.79 0.79
N SER A 48 3.56 12.03 1.39
CA SER A 48 2.82 13.27 1.18
C SER A 48 3.55 14.47 1.77
N ASP A 49 4.02 14.37 3.01
CA ASP A 49 4.73 15.47 3.68
C ASP A 49 6.05 15.80 3.00
N GLU A 50 6.81 14.78 2.58
CA GLU A 50 8.09 14.97 1.90
C GLU A 50 7.92 15.62 0.53
N VAL A 51 6.95 15.16 -0.26
CA VAL A 51 6.65 15.75 -1.58
C VAL A 51 6.15 17.19 -1.41
N MET A 52 5.26 17.45 -0.46
CA MET A 52 4.79 18.81 -0.19
C MET A 52 5.92 19.74 0.26
N ARG A 53 6.86 19.24 1.08
CA ARG A 53 8.03 19.99 1.49
C ARG A 53 8.92 20.34 0.30
N GLN A 54 9.23 19.36 -0.55
CA GLN A 54 10.04 19.59 -1.77
C GLN A 54 9.38 20.57 -2.74
N GLN A 55 8.07 20.48 -2.92
CA GLN A 55 7.31 21.42 -3.74
C GLN A 55 7.41 22.85 -3.18
N GLN A 56 7.26 23.02 -1.87
CA GLN A 56 7.37 24.32 -1.22
C GLN A 56 8.79 24.88 -1.27
N GLU A 57 9.82 24.06 -1.14
CA GLU A 57 11.22 24.47 -1.30
C GLU A 57 11.51 24.91 -2.73
N THR A 58 11.04 24.14 -3.72
CA THR A 58 11.19 24.47 -5.15
C THR A 58 10.53 25.79 -5.50
N LEU A 59 9.30 26.01 -5.04
CA LEU A 59 8.58 27.27 -5.24
C LEU A 59 9.32 28.44 -4.58
N ARG A 60 9.80 28.28 -3.34
CA ARG A 60 10.56 29.34 -2.66
C ARG A 60 11.86 29.69 -3.37
N ALA A 61 12.60 28.69 -3.84
CA ALA A 61 13.81 28.91 -4.63
C ALA A 61 13.53 29.66 -5.93
N GLN A 62 12.43 29.34 -6.61
CA GLN A 62 12.03 30.01 -7.86
C GLN A 62 11.69 31.49 -7.66
N TYR A 63 11.06 31.83 -6.52
CA TYR A 63 10.64 33.20 -6.21
C TYR A 63 11.59 33.96 -5.26
N GLY A 64 12.75 33.38 -4.93
CA GLY A 64 13.78 34.04 -4.11
C GLY A 64 13.42 34.19 -2.62
N PHE A 65 12.51 33.37 -2.10
CA PHE A 65 12.12 33.39 -0.69
C PHE A 65 13.10 32.58 0.17
N GLU A 66 13.31 33.04 1.41
CA GLU A 66 14.13 32.32 2.39
C GLU A 66 13.54 30.93 2.72
N PRO A 67 14.38 29.94 3.06
CA PRO A 67 13.94 28.60 3.45
C PRO A 67 12.95 28.65 4.63
N LEU A 68 12.02 27.69 4.67
CA LEU A 68 11.07 27.57 5.77
C LEU A 68 11.78 27.49 7.12
N PRO A 69 11.37 28.29 8.12
CA PRO A 69 11.85 28.10 9.49
C PRO A 69 11.42 26.73 9.98
N LYS A 70 12.33 26.04 10.69
CA LYS A 70 12.07 24.72 11.26
C LYS A 70 10.99 24.87 12.33
N ILE A 71 9.82 24.28 12.09
CA ILE A 71 8.68 24.32 13.03
C ILE A 71 9.14 23.67 14.34
N THR A 72 9.11 24.43 15.43
CA THR A 72 9.38 23.90 16.78
C THR A 72 8.19 23.08 17.26
N GLU A 73 8.39 22.17 18.23
CA GLU A 73 7.28 21.31 18.72
C GLU A 73 6.11 22.13 19.31
N GLU A 74 6.38 23.34 19.80
CA GLU A 74 5.37 24.25 20.29
C GLU A 74 4.59 24.92 19.14
N ASP A 75 5.27 25.29 18.05
CA ASP A 75 4.63 25.80 16.84
C ASP A 75 3.80 24.75 16.12
N ALA A 76 4.14 23.46 16.24
CA ALA A 76 3.38 22.37 15.64
C ALA A 76 1.97 22.25 16.24
N LYS A 77 1.79 22.62 17.52
CA LYS A 77 0.50 22.61 18.22
C LYS A 77 -0.42 23.76 17.80
N ILE A 78 0.14 24.81 17.19
CA ILE A 78 -0.58 26.02 16.80
C ILE A 78 -0.74 26.02 15.28
N PRO A 79 -1.98 26.17 14.76
CA PRO A 79 -2.19 26.23 13.31
C PRO A 79 -1.45 27.44 12.73
N PRO A 80 -0.93 27.34 11.48
CA PRO A 80 -0.03 28.34 10.91
C PRO A 80 -0.62 29.75 10.86
N SER A 81 -1.95 29.88 10.72
CA SER A 81 -2.67 31.16 10.76
C SER A 81 -2.65 31.87 12.12
N LEU A 82 -2.44 31.14 13.22
CA LEU A 82 -2.46 31.68 14.59
C LEU A 82 -1.05 31.83 15.20
N ARG A 83 0.00 31.30 14.54
CA ARG A 83 1.38 31.35 15.07
C ARG A 83 1.91 32.77 15.28
N ASN A 84 1.49 33.73 14.48
CA ASN A 84 1.94 35.12 14.60
C ASN A 84 1.17 35.95 15.66
N LEU A 85 0.04 35.44 16.17
CA LEU A 85 -0.80 36.16 17.13
C LEU A 85 -0.38 35.94 18.59
N ASN A 86 0.44 34.93 18.86
CA ASN A 86 0.92 34.57 20.21
C ASN A 86 2.31 35.16 20.52
N SER A 87 2.89 35.94 19.60
CA SER A 87 4.18 36.62 19.77
C SER A 87 3.95 38.11 20.08
N ASN A 88 3.33 38.40 21.23
CA ASN A 88 3.22 39.75 21.81
C ASN A 88 3.56 39.69 23.30
#